data_AF-A0A9D6LXA8-F1
#
_entry.id   AF-A0A9D6LXA8-F1
#
_cell.length_a   1.000
_cell.length_b   1.000
_cell.length_c   1.000
_cell.angle_alpha   90.00
_cell.angle_beta   90.00
_cell.angle_gamma   90.00
#
_symmetry.space_group_name_H-M   'P 1'
#
loop_
_entity.id
_entity.type
_entity.pdbx_description
1 polymer ?
#
loop_
_entity_poly.entity_id
_entity_poly.type
_entity_poly.pdbx_seq_one_letter_code
_entity_poly.pdbx_strand_id
1 'polypeptide(L)'
;MIEPGGVWTNFGETAAKYLTRFRGDPKSAYRDYLKSSGGVRAAAGLESFGSSPDIVARVIYRAIAARFPRARYQATWDASLAWPLMPFIPDALRDWALARLFGLHRRAN
;
A
#
# COMPACT_ATOMS: atom_id res chain seq x y z
N MET A 1 20.28 -4.64 -3.41
CA MET A 1 18.97 -3.98 -3.25
C MET A 1 18.06 -4.90 -2.46
N ILE A 2 17.41 -4.39 -1.42
CA ILE A 2 16.39 -5.11 -0.66
C ILE A 2 15.05 -4.52 -1.08
N GLU A 3 14.12 -5.37 -1.51
CA GLU A 3 12.78 -4.98 -1.94
C GLU A 3 11.81 -5.35 -0.81
N PRO A 4 11.51 -4.40 0.09
CA PRO A 4 10.39 -4.57 1.01
C PRO A 4 9.10 -4.47 0.20
N GLY A 5 8.23 -5.48 0.31
CA GLY A 5 6.83 -5.30 -0.10
C GLY A 5 6.10 -4.42 0.90
N GLY A 6 4.80 -4.62 1.08
CA GLY A 6 4.04 -3.99 2.14
C GLY A 6 4.70 -4.26 3.49
N VAL A 7 5.03 -3.21 4.21
CA VAL A 7 5.54 -3.27 5.59
C VAL A 7 4.50 -2.65 6.49
N TRP A 8 4.15 -3.35 7.56
CA TRP A 8 3.25 -2.80 8.56
C TRP A 8 3.96 -1.69 9.34
N THR A 9 3.39 -0.48 9.30
CA THR A 9 3.88 0.70 10.01
C THR A 9 2.67 1.44 10.61
N ASN A 10 2.91 2.55 11.32
CA ASN A 10 1.81 3.46 11.74
C ASN A 10 1.55 4.55 10.69
N PHE A 11 2.02 4.40 9.45
CA PHE A 11 1.91 5.45 8.44
C PHE A 11 0.46 5.66 8.03
N GLY A 12 -0.31 4.60 7.75
CA GLY A 12 -1.71 4.72 7.34
C GLY A 12 -2.59 5.30 8.45
N GLU A 13 -2.39 4.87 9.69
CA GLU A 13 -3.06 5.45 10.86
C GLU A 13 -2.74 6.94 11.04
N THR A 14 -1.46 7.31 10.94
CA THR A 14 -1.01 8.70 11.05
C THR A 14 -1.57 9.55 9.92
N ALA A 15 -1.49 9.07 8.68
CA ALA A 15 -2.05 9.73 7.52
C ALA A 15 -3.56 9.93 7.67
N ALA A 16 -4.31 8.89 8.09
CA ALA A 16 -5.74 8.99 8.35
C ALA A 16 -6.06 10.08 9.38
N LYS A 17 -5.28 10.17 10.47
CA LYS A 17 -5.42 11.21 11.50
C LYS A 17 -5.16 12.62 10.98
N TYR A 18 -4.22 12.80 10.05
CA TYR A 18 -3.99 14.11 9.42
C TYR A 18 -5.09 14.47 8.42
N LEU A 19 -5.60 13.49 7.67
CA LEU A 19 -6.61 13.68 6.64
C LEU A 19 -7.98 14.10 7.20
N THR A 20 -8.31 13.76 8.46
CA THR A 20 -9.55 14.24 9.10
C THR A 20 -9.64 15.75 9.17
N ARG A 21 -8.50 16.46 9.26
CA ARG A 21 -8.46 17.94 9.30
C ARG A 21 -9.02 18.58 8.04
N PHE A 22 -8.86 17.91 6.89
CA PHE A 22 -9.31 18.41 5.58
C PHE A 22 -10.70 17.92 5.19
N ARG A 23 -11.28 16.99 5.96
CA ARG A 23 -12.59 16.37 5.65
C ARG A 23 -13.75 17.39 5.69
N GLY A 24 -13.63 18.41 6.55
CA GLY A 24 -14.62 19.48 6.71
C GLY A 24 -14.36 20.73 5.86
N ASP A 25 -13.21 20.83 5.20
CA ASP A 25 -12.84 22.03 4.43
C ASP A 25 -13.60 22.08 3.10
N PRO A 26 -14.50 23.07 2.87
CA PRO A 26 -15.24 23.19 1.63
C PRO A 26 -14.36 23.45 0.41
N LYS A 27 -13.15 24.01 0.60
CA LYS A 27 -12.19 24.35 -0.45
C LYS A 27 -11.21 23.22 -0.77
N SER A 28 -11.23 22.13 0.00
CA SER A 28 -10.33 21.00 -0.23
C SER A 28 -10.68 20.28 -1.55
N ALA A 29 -9.70 20.16 -2.44
CA ALA A 29 -9.83 19.40 -3.69
C ALA A 29 -10.16 17.91 -3.44
N TYR A 30 -9.85 17.40 -2.24
CA TYR A 30 -10.03 16.00 -1.85
C TYR A 30 -11.30 15.77 -1.01
N ARG A 31 -12.16 16.79 -0.84
CA ARG A 31 -13.34 16.71 0.03
C ARG A 31 -14.23 15.49 -0.26
N ASP A 32 -14.49 15.20 -1.53
CA ASP A 32 -15.39 14.09 -1.91
C ASP A 32 -14.73 12.71 -1.65
N TYR A 33 -13.41 12.62 -1.88
CA TYR A 33 -12.61 11.44 -1.54
C TYR A 33 -12.49 11.23 -0.02
N LEU A 34 -12.37 12.30 0.76
CA LEU A 34 -12.32 12.24 2.23
C LEU A 34 -13.69 11.99 2.87
N LYS A 35 -14.78 12.33 2.18
CA LYS A 35 -16.14 11.97 2.59
C LYS A 35 -16.39 10.48 2.40
N SER A 36 -15.91 9.91 1.29
CA SER A 36 -15.98 8.47 1.09
C SER A 36 -15.04 7.79 2.10
N SER A 37 -15.60 7.09 3.08
CA SER A 37 -14.81 6.30 4.04
C SER A 37 -14.01 5.18 3.37
N GLY A 38 -14.19 4.97 2.06
CA GLY A 38 -13.53 3.94 1.26
C GLY A 38 -12.02 4.13 1.16
N GLY A 39 -11.54 5.33 0.83
CA GLY A 39 -10.10 5.56 0.64
C GLY A 39 -9.26 5.37 1.90
N VAL A 40 -9.75 5.87 3.04
CA VAL A 40 -9.06 5.74 4.34
C VAL A 40 -9.14 4.30 4.87
N ARG A 41 -10.29 3.63 4.73
CA ARG A 41 -10.44 2.22 5.12
C ARG A 41 -9.64 1.28 4.21
N ALA A 42 -9.58 1.57 2.91
CA ALA A 42 -8.77 0.83 1.96
C ALA A 42 -7.28 0.93 2.29
N ALA A 43 -6.78 2.13 2.59
CA ALA A 43 -5.39 2.32 3.00
C ALA A 43 -5.05 1.56 4.28
N ALA A 44 -5.91 1.62 5.30
CA ALA A 44 -5.73 0.86 6.54
C ALA A 44 -5.81 -0.67 6.32
N GLY A 45 -6.72 -1.13 5.47
CA GLY A 45 -6.84 -2.53 5.08
C GLY A 45 -5.59 -3.03 4.35
N LEU A 46 -5.03 -2.24 3.43
CA LEU A 46 -3.79 -2.58 2.71
C LEU A 46 -2.57 -2.65 3.64
N GLU A 47 -2.47 -1.74 4.61
CA GLU A 47 -1.41 -1.76 5.62
C GLU A 47 -1.45 -3.02 6.49
N SER A 48 -2.64 -3.60 6.68
CA SER A 48 -2.85 -4.84 7.43
C SER A 48 -2.30 -6.09 6.73
N PHE A 49 -2.10 -6.03 5.40
CA PHE A 49 -1.45 -7.10 4.64
C PHE A 49 0.08 -6.99 4.62
N GLY A 50 0.63 -5.92 5.19
CA GLY A 50 2.06 -5.72 5.29
C GLY A 50 2.73 -6.74 6.22
N SER A 51 3.97 -7.11 5.91
CA SER A 51 4.80 -7.94 6.79
C SER A 51 5.31 -7.12 7.98
N SER A 52 5.56 -7.79 9.11
CA SER A 52 6.22 -7.16 10.25
C SER A 52 7.58 -6.59 9.86
N PRO A 53 7.98 -5.40 10.37
CA PRO A 53 9.32 -4.84 10.18
C PRO A 53 10.46 -5.82 10.53
N ASP A 54 10.25 -6.71 11.51
CA ASP A 54 11.25 -7.71 11.91
C ASP A 54 11.65 -8.67 10.78
N ILE A 55 10.71 -8.97 9.88
CA ILE A 55 10.96 -9.84 8.72
C ILE A 55 11.96 -9.15 7.78
N VAL A 56 11.74 -7.85 7.52
CA VAL A 56 12.65 -7.05 6.68
C VAL A 56 14.02 -6.93 7.34
N ALA A 57 14.06 -6.66 8.65
CA ALA A 57 15.30 -6.58 9.42
C ALA A 57 16.12 -7.89 9.35
N ARG A 58 15.45 -9.04 9.44
CA ARG A 58 16.11 -10.35 9.32
C ARG A 58 16.71 -10.56 7.93
N VAL A 59 16.04 -10.09 6.88
CA VAL A 59 16.56 -10.18 5.51
C VAL A 59 17.74 -9.24 5.29
N ILE A 60 17.71 -8.05 5.88
CA ILE A 60 18.86 -7.13 5.91
C ILE A 60 20.05 -7.81 6.61
N TYR A 61 19.84 -8.38 7.79
CA TYR A 61 20.88 -9.09 8.53
C TYR A 61 21.47 -10.24 7.72
N ARG A 62 20.62 -11.06 7.08
CA ARG A 62 21.06 -12.14 6.19
C ARG A 62 21.88 -11.63 5.02
N ALA A 63 21.52 -10.49 4.43
CA ALA A 63 22.25 -9.92 3.31
C ALA A 63 23.65 -9.43 3.73
N ILE A 64 23.77 -8.81 4.90
CA ILE A 64 25.04 -8.32 5.43
C ILE A 64 25.95 -9.48 5.87
N ALA A 65 25.38 -10.54 6.45
CA ALA A 65 26.14 -11.71 6.93
C ALA A 65 26.52 -12.71 5.82
N ALA A 66 26.04 -12.54 4.58
CA ALA A 66 26.28 -13.49 3.50
C ALA A 66 27.71 -13.39 2.97
N ARG A 67 28.41 -14.53 2.90
CA ARG A 67 29.75 -14.61 2.27
C ARG A 67 29.74 -14.22 0.78
N PHE A 68 28.62 -14.47 0.10
CA PHE A 68 28.36 -14.06 -1.29
C PHE A 68 26.97 -13.42 -1.39
N PRO A 69 26.85 -12.11 -1.15
CA PRO A 69 25.55 -11.44 -1.14
C PRO A 69 24.93 -11.41 -2.55
N ARG A 70 23.63 -11.63 -2.64
CA ARG A 70 22.87 -11.52 -3.89
C ARG A 70 22.60 -10.04 -4.20
N ALA A 71 22.50 -9.72 -5.49
CA ALA A 71 22.16 -8.36 -5.92
C ALA A 71 20.76 -7.92 -5.46
N ARG A 72 19.81 -8.87 -5.30
CA ARG A 72 18.41 -8.60 -4.92
C ARG A 72 17.92 -9.57 -3.85
N TYR A 73 17.25 -9.03 -2.83
CA TYR A 73 16.58 -9.77 -1.77
C TYR A 73 15.14 -9.31 -1.63
N GLN A 74 14.19 -10.21 -1.90
CA GLN A 74 12.77 -9.99 -1.61
C GLN A 74 12.54 -10.26 -0.11
N ALA A 75 12.07 -9.25 0.61
CA ALA A 75 11.99 -9.33 2.05
C ALA A 75 10.67 -9.96 2.54
N THR A 76 9.59 -9.75 1.80
CA THR A 76 8.23 -10.06 2.24
C THR A 76 7.53 -11.01 1.26
N TRP A 77 6.54 -11.76 1.75
CA TRP A 77 5.87 -12.79 0.95
C TRP A 77 5.08 -12.19 -0.22
N ASP A 78 4.48 -11.03 -0.02
CA ASP A 78 3.73 -10.26 -1.01
C ASP A 78 4.65 -9.73 -2.13
N ALA A 79 5.87 -9.29 -1.80
CA ALA A 79 6.89 -8.94 -2.78
C ALA A 79 7.33 -10.15 -3.63
N SER A 80 7.25 -11.36 -3.06
CA SER A 80 7.66 -12.59 -3.75
C SER A 80 6.56 -13.22 -4.61
N LEU A 81 5.27 -13.10 -4.24
CA LEU A 81 4.16 -13.77 -4.94
C LEU A 81 3.17 -12.83 -5.62
N ALA A 82 2.79 -11.70 -5.01
CA ALA A 82 1.72 -10.87 -5.55
C ALA A 82 2.16 -10.05 -6.77
N TRP A 83 3.38 -9.50 -6.71
CA TRP A 83 3.93 -8.68 -7.80
C TRP A 83 4.15 -9.44 -9.13
N PRO A 84 4.73 -10.66 -9.16
CA PRO A 84 4.90 -11.39 -10.42
C PRO A 84 3.58 -11.89 -11.01
N LEU A 85 2.49 -11.95 -10.22
CA LEU A 85 1.17 -12.37 -10.69
C LEU A 85 0.31 -11.21 -11.23
N MET A 86 0.63 -9.95 -10.86
CA MET A 86 -0.10 -8.76 -11.32
C MET A 86 -0.21 -8.60 -12.85
N PRO A 87 0.80 -8.94 -13.67
CA PRO A 87 0.71 -8.80 -15.13
C PRO A 87 -0.34 -9.70 -15.78
N PHE A 88 -0.82 -10.74 -15.09
CA PHE A 88 -1.84 -11.65 -15.63
C PHE A 88 -3.27 -11.14 -15.43
N ILE A 89 -3.45 -10.03 -14.71
CA ILE A 89 -4.76 -9.43 -14.46
C ILE A 89 -5.03 -8.38 -15.55
N PRO A 90 -6.16 -8.44 -16.28
CA PRO A 90 -6.52 -7.41 -17.26
C PRO A 90 -6.60 -6.02 -16.62
N ASP A 91 -6.07 -5.00 -17.31
CA ASP A 91 -6.01 -3.63 -16.81
C ASP A 91 -7.39 -3.10 -16.38
N ALA A 92 -8.42 -3.36 -17.19
CA ALA A 92 -9.79 -2.92 -16.88
C ALA A 92 -10.34 -3.53 -15.58
N LEU A 93 -9.99 -4.78 -15.27
CA LEU A 93 -10.41 -5.44 -14.04
C LEU A 93 -9.67 -4.84 -12.84
N ARG A 94 -8.38 -4.57 -12.99
CA ARG A 94 -7.56 -3.93 -11.97
C ARG A 94 -8.06 -2.51 -11.69
N ASP A 95 -8.33 -1.72 -12.72
CA ASP A 95 -8.86 -0.36 -12.59
C ASP A 95 -10.24 -0.35 -11.95
N TRP A 96 -11.11 -1.28 -12.33
CA TRP A 96 -12.42 -1.44 -11.70
C TRP A 96 -12.30 -1.81 -10.21
N ALA A 97 -11.43 -2.76 -9.88
CA ALA A 97 -11.22 -3.20 -8.49
C ALA A 97 -10.65 -2.07 -7.62
N LEU A 98 -9.66 -1.33 -8.14
CA LEU A 98 -9.06 -0.18 -7.46
C LEU A 98 -10.09 0.95 -7.31
N ALA A 99 -10.84 1.27 -8.37
CA ALA A 99 -11.89 2.28 -8.30
C ALA A 99 -12.94 1.93 -7.24
N ARG A 100 -13.33 0.65 -7.17
CA ARG A 100 -14.30 0.16 -6.19
C ARG A 100 -13.75 0.18 -4.76
N LEU A 101 -12.49 -0.20 -4.58
CA LEU A 101 -11.79 -0.23 -3.29
C LEU A 101 -11.63 1.19 -2.72
N PHE A 102 -11.16 2.12 -3.54
CA PHE A 102 -10.94 3.51 -3.15
C PHE A 102 -12.21 4.38 -3.21
N GLY A 103 -13.33 3.83 -3.66
CA GLY A 103 -14.58 4.59 -3.81
C GLY A 103 -14.41 5.75 -4.80
N LEU A 104 -13.69 5.52 -5.89
CA LEU A 104 -13.52 6.47 -6.97
C LEU A 104 -14.71 6.35 -7.92
N HIS A 105 -15.33 7.48 -8.21
CA HIS A 105 -16.46 7.58 -9.12
C HIS A 105 -16.04 8.50 -10.26
N ARG A 106 -16.43 8.20 -11.49
CA ARG A 106 -16.22 9.11 -12.62
C ARG A 106 -17.02 10.38 -12.33
N ARG A 107 -16.32 11.51 -12.15
CA ARG A 107 -17.01 12.81 -12.03
C ARG A 107 -17.81 13.05 -13.30
N ALA A 108 -19.13 13.20 -13.17
CA ALA A 108 -19.94 13.78 -14.22
C ALA A 108 -19.61 15.27 -14.28
N ASN A 109 -19.28 15.76 -15.47
CA ASN A 109 -19.20 17.19 -15.76
C ASN A 109 -20.59 17.82 -15.73
#